data_AF-A0AAU9NQN8-F1
#
_entry.id   AF-A0AAU9NQN8-F1
#
_cell.length_a   1.000
_cell.length_b   1.000
_cell.length_c   1.000
_cell.angle_alpha   90.00
_cell.angle_beta   90.00
_cell.angle_gamma   90.00
#
_symmetry.space_group_name_H-M   'P 1'
#
loop_
_entity.id
_entity.type
_entity.pdbx_description
1 polymer ?
#
loop_
_entity_poly.entity_id
_entity_poly.type
_entity_poly.pdbx_seq_one_letter_code
_entity_poly.pdbx_strand_id
1 'polypeptide(L)'
;MLNHHLAGLLGLGSLSWARHQVHVSLPINQFINAKVDPKEVPLPHEFILNRDLLAQLYPSFADGATPFFTLNWSKYAEFLTCRGGLDPTNWRTNWGIGHGLKDILEAHKGPFTGQGHKGLYAILTTSWHAQLSLNLAMLGSLTIVVSHHMYAMPPYPYLATDDGTQLSLFTHHMWIGGFLIVGATVHATIFMVRDYDPTNRCNNLLDRVLRHHDAIISHLNWACIFLGFHSFGLYIHNDTMCALRHPQDMFSDTAIQL
;
A
#
# COMPACT_ATOMS: atom_id res chain seq x y z
N MET A 1 -17.69 -3.03 -11.91
CA MET A 1 -17.15 -2.96 -10.54
C MET A 1 -15.83 -2.17 -10.48
N LEU A 2 -14.73 -2.64 -11.08
CA LEU A 2 -13.39 -2.02 -10.94
C LEU A 2 -13.38 -0.50 -11.23
N ASN A 3 -14.00 -0.05 -12.33
CA ASN A 3 -14.05 1.39 -12.67
C ASN A 3 -14.76 2.23 -11.61
N HIS A 4 -15.82 1.69 -11.00
CA HIS A 4 -16.58 2.42 -9.98
C HIS A 4 -15.81 2.48 -8.66
N HIS A 5 -15.04 1.44 -8.32
CA HIS A 5 -14.19 1.46 -7.13
C HIS A 5 -12.95 2.36 -7.34
N LEU A 6 -12.30 2.29 -8.49
CA LEU A 6 -11.13 3.12 -8.77
C LEU A 6 -11.50 4.60 -8.93
N ALA A 7 -12.40 4.93 -9.86
CA ALA A 7 -12.73 6.34 -10.12
C ALA A 7 -13.74 6.91 -9.11
N GLY A 8 -14.72 6.10 -8.71
CA GLY A 8 -15.74 6.52 -7.75
C GLY A 8 -15.20 6.48 -6.32
N LEU A 9 -15.02 5.29 -5.75
CA LEU A 9 -14.67 5.14 -4.34
C LEU A 9 -13.31 5.77 -4.00
N LEU A 10 -12.24 5.42 -4.72
CA LEU A 10 -10.91 5.95 -4.46
C LEU A 10 -10.73 7.37 -5.04
N GLY A 11 -11.16 7.59 -6.28
CA GLY A 11 -11.03 8.89 -6.95
C GLY A 11 -11.88 9.99 -6.29
N LEU A 12 -13.21 9.84 -6.22
CA LEU A 12 -14.06 10.85 -5.58
C LEU A 12 -13.83 10.90 -4.06
N GLY A 13 -13.47 9.78 -3.42
CA GLY A 13 -13.10 9.75 -2.01
C GLY A 13 -11.86 10.60 -1.72
N SER A 14 -10.77 10.40 -2.47
CA SER A 14 -9.55 11.20 -2.33
C SER A 14 -9.76 12.67 -2.72
N LEU A 15 -10.56 12.95 -3.75
CA LEU A 15 -10.90 14.33 -4.14
C LEU A 15 -11.71 15.05 -3.05
N SER A 16 -12.71 14.37 -2.47
CA SER A 16 -13.51 14.90 -1.38
C SER A 16 -12.65 15.14 -0.13
N TRP A 17 -11.75 14.21 0.17
CA TRP A 17 -10.82 14.36 1.29
C TRP A 17 -9.83 15.50 1.07
N ALA A 18 -9.26 15.64 -0.13
CA ALA A 18 -8.40 16.77 -0.48
C ALA A 18 -9.15 18.11 -0.35
N ARG A 19 -10.41 18.17 -0.79
CA ARG A 19 -11.27 19.35 -0.58
C ARG A 19 -11.44 19.66 0.91
N HIS A 20 -11.72 18.65 1.74
CA HIS A 20 -11.82 18.83 3.18
C HIS A 20 -10.49 19.34 3.78
N GLN A 21 -9.36 18.76 3.39
CA GLN A 21 -8.05 19.20 3.85
C GLN A 21 -7.78 20.66 3.48
N VAL A 22 -8.01 21.06 2.22
CA VAL A 22 -7.72 22.41 1.73
C VAL A 22 -8.62 23.47 2.35
N HIS A 23 -9.92 23.20 2.48
CA HIS A 23 -10.89 24.22 2.92
C HIS A 23 -11.18 24.22 4.42
N VAL A 24 -10.78 23.17 5.15
CA VAL A 24 -11.07 23.03 6.59
C VAL A 24 -9.80 22.79 7.39
N SER A 25 -9.08 21.71 7.11
CA SER A 25 -7.96 21.30 7.97
C SER A 25 -6.76 22.26 7.87
N LEU A 26 -6.41 22.72 6.66
CA LEU A 26 -5.26 23.63 6.43
C LEU A 26 -5.44 24.98 7.14
N PRO A 27 -6.55 25.72 6.99
CA PRO A 27 -6.77 26.96 7.72
C PRO A 27 -6.72 26.78 9.25
N ILE A 28 -7.39 25.75 9.77
CA ILE A 28 -7.47 25.49 11.22
C ILE A 28 -6.09 25.15 11.78
N ASN A 29 -5.34 24.29 11.10
CA ASN A 29 -3.99 23.91 11.54
C ASN A 29 -3.04 25.11 11.55
N GLN A 30 -3.21 26.09 10.65
CA GLN A 30 -2.39 27.31 10.67
C GLN A 30 -2.62 28.13 11.95
N PHE A 31 -3.87 28.27 12.40
CA PHE A 31 -4.19 28.94 13.67
C PHE A 31 -3.70 28.16 14.90
N ILE A 32 -3.88 26.83 14.90
CA ILE A 32 -3.41 25.97 15.99
C ILE A 32 -1.89 26.02 16.09
N ASN A 33 -1.17 25.99 14.96
CA ASN A 33 0.29 26.12 14.93
C ASN A 33 0.76 27.51 15.37
N ALA A 34 -0.06 28.55 15.13
CA ALA A 34 0.15 29.90 15.65
C ALA A 34 -0.21 30.05 17.14
N LYS A 35 -0.64 28.96 17.82
CA LYS A 35 -1.03 28.91 19.24
C LYS A 35 -2.24 29.78 19.59
N VAL A 36 -3.15 30.00 18.64
CA VAL A 36 -4.44 30.64 18.92
C VAL A 36 -5.31 29.70 19.75
N ASP A 37 -6.04 30.23 20.75
CA ASP A 37 -6.98 29.44 21.54
C ASP A 37 -8.02 28.82 20.59
N PRO A 38 -8.25 27.49 20.62
CA PRO A 38 -9.28 26.84 19.81
C PRO A 38 -10.67 27.49 19.88
N LYS A 39 -11.01 28.20 20.96
CA LYS A 39 -12.28 28.94 21.10
C LYS A 39 -12.35 30.21 20.26
N GLU A 40 -11.20 30.78 19.92
CA GLU A 40 -11.08 32.00 19.11
C GLU A 40 -10.90 31.69 17.63
N VAL A 41 -10.63 30.44 17.27
CA VAL A 41 -10.52 30.01 15.87
C VAL A 41 -11.90 30.09 15.20
N PRO A 42 -12.03 30.74 14.04
CA PRO A 42 -13.26 30.76 13.26
C PRO A 42 -13.80 29.35 13.00
N LEU A 43 -15.13 29.22 12.95
CA LEU A 43 -15.72 27.89 12.72
C LEU A 43 -15.47 27.44 11.26
N PRO A 44 -15.35 26.13 11.00
CA PRO A 44 -15.08 25.59 9.65
C PRO A 44 -15.97 26.14 8.54
N HIS A 45 -17.25 26.39 8.84
CA HIS A 45 -18.21 26.90 7.85
C HIS A 45 -17.97 28.38 7.53
N GLU A 46 -17.37 29.16 8.43
CA GLU A 46 -17.05 30.57 8.20
C GLU A 46 -15.96 30.72 7.14
N PHE A 47 -14.96 29.82 7.11
CA PHE A 47 -13.96 29.76 6.03
C PHE A 47 -14.57 29.46 4.66
N ILE A 48 -15.66 28.70 4.61
CA ILE A 48 -16.33 28.33 3.35
C ILE A 48 -17.20 29.49 2.86
N LEU A 49 -17.89 30.17 3.76
CA LEU A 49 -18.82 31.26 3.42
C LEU A 49 -18.10 32.59 3.18
N ASN A 50 -16.97 32.83 3.85
CA ASN A 50 -16.20 34.05 3.73
C ASN A 50 -14.84 33.79 3.05
N ARG A 51 -14.81 34.02 1.74
CA ARG A 51 -13.58 33.87 0.93
C ARG A 51 -12.47 34.82 1.38
N ASP A 52 -12.80 36.00 1.89
CA ASP A 52 -11.78 36.99 2.29
C ASP A 52 -10.96 36.48 3.47
N LEU A 53 -11.56 35.66 4.34
CA LEU A 53 -10.88 35.04 5.47
C LEU A 53 -9.89 33.95 5.03
N LEU A 54 -10.21 33.18 3.98
CA LEU A 54 -9.26 32.28 3.32
C LEU A 54 -8.16 33.03 2.57
N ALA A 55 -8.51 34.12 1.88
CA ALA A 55 -7.55 34.92 1.11
C ALA A 55 -6.52 35.63 2.00
N GLN A 56 -6.86 35.94 3.26
CA GLN A 56 -5.91 36.43 4.25
C GLN A 56 -4.84 35.40 4.63
N LEU A 57 -5.19 34.11 4.63
CA LEU A 57 -4.26 33.01 4.95
C LEU A 57 -3.46 32.57 3.72
N TYR A 58 -4.14 32.50 2.58
CA TYR A 58 -3.61 32.01 1.31
C TYR A 58 -4.01 33.00 0.19
N PRO A 59 -3.15 33.96 -0.18
CA PRO A 59 -3.45 35.01 -1.16
C PRO A 59 -3.97 34.48 -2.51
N SER A 60 -3.51 33.31 -2.93
CA SER A 60 -3.96 32.62 -4.15
C SER A 60 -5.48 32.34 -4.22
N PHE A 61 -6.20 32.31 -3.09
CA PHE A 61 -7.65 32.15 -3.08
C PHE A 61 -8.43 33.36 -3.63
N ALA A 62 -7.80 34.55 -3.70
CA ALA A 62 -8.42 35.73 -4.30
C ALA A 62 -8.71 35.53 -5.80
N ASP A 63 -7.84 34.78 -6.50
CA ASP A 63 -7.94 34.47 -7.94
C ASP A 63 -9.06 33.46 -8.27
N GLY A 64 -9.61 32.79 -7.25
CA GLY A 64 -10.67 31.79 -7.39
C GLY A 64 -10.26 30.57 -8.23
N ALA A 65 -11.23 30.03 -8.98
CA ALA A 65 -11.03 28.83 -9.80
C ALA A 65 -10.49 29.12 -11.22
N THR A 66 -10.30 30.39 -11.58
CA THR A 66 -9.86 30.79 -12.92
C THR A 66 -8.51 30.16 -13.33
N PRO A 67 -7.48 30.11 -12.45
CA PRO A 67 -6.21 29.46 -12.76
C PRO A 67 -6.32 27.95 -13.04
N PHE A 68 -7.30 27.26 -12.45
CA PHE A 68 -7.55 25.84 -12.66
C PHE A 68 -7.98 25.54 -14.10
N PHE A 69 -8.99 26.26 -14.61
CA PHE A 69 -9.53 26.06 -15.96
C PHE A 69 -8.62 26.61 -17.07
N THR A 70 -7.69 27.50 -16.72
CA THR A 70 -6.67 28.03 -17.64
C THR A 70 -5.35 27.25 -17.60
N LEU A 71 -5.28 26.16 -16.82
CA LEU A 71 -4.09 25.32 -16.63
C LEU A 71 -2.87 26.07 -16.05
N ASN A 72 -3.08 27.23 -15.43
CA ASN A 72 -2.02 27.97 -14.74
C ASN A 72 -1.91 27.51 -13.27
N TRP A 73 -1.55 26.24 -13.07
CA TRP A 73 -1.54 25.60 -11.76
C TRP A 73 -0.41 26.06 -10.83
N SER A 74 0.58 26.80 -11.37
CA SER A 74 1.66 27.40 -10.57
C SER A 74 1.14 28.32 -9.45
N LYS A 75 -0.06 28.91 -9.63
CA LYS A 75 -0.70 29.78 -8.65
C LYS A 75 -1.19 29.07 -7.39
N TYR A 76 -1.32 27.75 -7.39
CA TYR A 76 -1.81 26.98 -6.23
C TYR A 76 -0.69 26.42 -5.33
N ALA A 77 0.57 26.79 -5.59
CA ALA A 77 1.73 26.28 -4.87
C ALA A 77 1.76 26.64 -3.38
N GLU A 78 0.94 27.59 -2.93
CA GLU A 78 0.84 27.97 -1.51
C GLU A 78 0.19 26.89 -0.64
N PHE A 79 -0.75 26.11 -1.19
CA PHE A 79 -1.50 25.09 -0.44
C PHE A 79 -1.47 23.69 -1.09
N LEU A 80 -1.03 23.57 -2.35
CA LEU A 80 -0.73 22.30 -3.02
C LEU A 80 0.78 22.13 -3.19
N THR A 81 1.44 21.77 -2.09
CA THR A 81 2.89 21.61 -2.03
C THR A 81 3.30 20.13 -2.19
N CYS A 82 3.36 19.59 -3.42
CA CYS A 82 4.04 18.30 -3.65
C CYS A 82 4.46 18.04 -5.12
N ARG A 83 5.75 17.72 -5.34
CA ARG A 83 6.33 17.25 -6.62
C ARG A 83 6.02 15.77 -6.80
N GLY A 84 5.05 15.42 -7.63
CA GLY A 84 4.83 14.02 -8.00
C GLY A 84 3.47 13.84 -8.67
N GLY A 85 3.49 13.55 -9.97
CA GLY A 85 2.30 13.22 -10.75
C GLY A 85 2.06 11.71 -10.81
N LEU A 86 0.84 11.34 -11.18
CA LEU A 86 0.45 9.98 -11.53
C LEU A 86 -0.34 10.02 -12.84
N ASP A 87 -0.16 9.00 -13.67
CA ASP A 87 -0.80 8.83 -14.98
C ASP A 87 -2.07 7.96 -14.86
N PRO A 88 -3.24 8.38 -15.37
CA PRO A 88 -4.46 7.57 -15.30
C PRO A 88 -4.57 6.54 -16.44
N THR A 89 -4.66 5.26 -16.09
CA THR A 89 -5.07 4.19 -17.02
C THR A 89 -6.59 3.93 -16.98
N ASN A 90 -7.23 3.81 -18.16
CA ASN A 90 -8.69 3.59 -18.30
C ASN A 90 -9.04 2.16 -18.78
N TRP A 91 -10.13 1.59 -18.25
CA TRP A 91 -10.65 0.26 -18.61
C TRP A 91 -11.89 0.32 -19.52
N ARG A 92 -12.09 -0.68 -20.38
CA ARG A 92 -13.20 -0.71 -21.37
C ARG A 92 -14.58 -0.76 -20.72
N THR A 93 -15.51 0.07 -21.19
CA THR A 93 -16.93 0.07 -20.79
C THR A 93 -17.86 -0.02 -22.00
N ASN A 94 -19.17 0.18 -21.82
CA ASN A 94 -20.22 0.08 -22.85
C ASN A 94 -19.98 0.91 -24.12
N TRP A 95 -19.10 1.91 -24.05
CA TRP A 95 -18.80 2.84 -25.14
C TRP A 95 -17.67 2.32 -26.05
N GLY A 96 -17.20 1.09 -25.86
CA GLY A 96 -16.21 0.45 -26.73
C GLY A 96 -14.77 0.96 -26.58
N ILE A 97 -14.55 2.07 -25.87
CA ILE A 97 -13.25 2.69 -25.58
C ILE A 97 -12.65 2.09 -24.30
N GLY A 98 -11.37 1.70 -24.35
CA GLY A 98 -10.58 1.14 -23.25
C GLY A 98 -10.17 -0.32 -23.47
N HIS A 99 -9.45 -0.91 -22.51
CA HIS A 99 -8.97 -2.30 -22.61
C HIS A 99 -9.85 -3.31 -21.88
N GLY A 100 -10.07 -4.48 -22.50
CA GLY A 100 -10.70 -5.63 -21.85
C GLY A 100 -9.69 -6.39 -21.00
N LEU A 101 -10.01 -6.66 -19.72
CA LEU A 101 -9.09 -7.35 -18.81
C LEU A 101 -8.73 -8.76 -19.32
N LYS A 102 -9.70 -9.48 -19.90
CA LYS A 102 -9.46 -10.78 -20.52
C LYS A 102 -8.47 -10.68 -21.69
N ASP A 103 -8.67 -9.69 -22.57
CA ASP A 103 -7.83 -9.49 -23.75
C ASP A 103 -6.39 -9.13 -23.35
N ILE A 104 -6.23 -8.28 -22.33
CA ILE A 104 -4.91 -7.96 -21.77
C ILE A 104 -4.24 -9.22 -21.23
N LEU A 105 -4.93 -10.00 -20.40
CA LEU A 105 -4.35 -11.20 -19.79
C LEU A 105 -3.94 -12.23 -20.85
N GLU A 106 -4.80 -12.48 -21.84
CA GLU A 106 -4.53 -13.45 -22.89
C GLU A 106 -3.44 -12.99 -23.87
N ALA A 107 -3.24 -11.67 -24.04
CA ALA A 107 -2.14 -11.12 -24.82
C ALA A 107 -0.76 -11.35 -24.15
N HIS A 108 -0.70 -11.48 -22.83
CA HIS A 108 0.56 -11.67 -22.10
C HIS A 108 0.97 -13.15 -22.06
N LYS A 109 1.72 -13.56 -23.09
CA LYS A 109 2.34 -14.90 -23.21
C LYS A 109 3.82 -14.77 -23.54
N GLY A 110 4.64 -15.67 -22.99
CA GLY A 110 6.07 -15.70 -23.23
C GLY A 110 6.56 -17.10 -23.60
N PRO A 111 7.79 -17.21 -24.14
CA PRO A 111 8.35 -18.48 -24.60
C PRO A 111 8.51 -19.51 -23.46
N PHE A 112 8.73 -19.05 -22.22
CA PHE A 112 8.91 -19.91 -21.05
C PHE A 112 7.62 -20.21 -20.28
N THR A 113 6.51 -19.52 -20.56
CA THR A 113 5.29 -19.55 -19.73
C THR A 113 4.10 -20.23 -20.40
N GLY A 114 4.29 -20.86 -21.57
CA GLY A 114 3.27 -21.63 -22.26
C GLY A 114 2.08 -20.76 -22.66
N GLN A 115 0.88 -21.11 -22.17
CA GLN A 115 -0.35 -20.36 -22.46
C GLN A 115 -0.51 -19.08 -21.62
N GLY A 116 0.49 -18.70 -20.81
CA GLY A 116 0.50 -17.46 -20.03
C GLY A 116 -0.69 -17.38 -19.06
N HIS A 117 -1.36 -16.23 -19.03
CA HIS A 117 -2.47 -15.95 -18.10
C HIS A 117 -3.83 -16.51 -18.55
N LYS A 118 -3.87 -17.42 -19.54
CA LYS A 118 -5.11 -18.02 -20.02
C LYS A 118 -5.89 -18.68 -18.87
N GLY A 119 -7.15 -18.29 -18.72
CA GLY A 119 -8.05 -18.79 -17.67
C GLY A 119 -8.00 -18.03 -16.34
N LEU A 120 -7.05 -17.09 -16.15
CA LEU A 120 -6.98 -16.30 -14.92
C LEU A 120 -8.19 -15.38 -14.74
N TYR A 121 -8.66 -14.76 -15.82
CA TYR A 121 -9.90 -13.97 -15.80
C TYR A 121 -11.08 -14.82 -15.33
N ALA A 122 -11.22 -16.04 -15.88
CA ALA A 122 -12.27 -16.97 -15.47
C ALA A 122 -12.18 -17.28 -13.97
N ILE A 123 -11.00 -17.66 -13.47
CA ILE A 123 -10.76 -17.93 -12.04
C ILE A 123 -11.26 -16.79 -11.15
N LEU A 124 -10.84 -15.55 -11.45
CA LEU A 124 -11.17 -14.37 -10.63
C LEU A 124 -12.64 -13.94 -10.76
N THR A 125 -13.34 -14.34 -11.82
CA THR A 125 -14.78 -14.07 -12.00
C THR A 125 -15.69 -15.17 -11.47
N THR A 126 -15.20 -16.41 -11.36
CA THR A 126 -16.02 -17.56 -10.93
C THR A 126 -15.81 -17.94 -9.47
N SER A 127 -14.61 -17.73 -8.91
CA SER A 127 -14.30 -18.09 -7.53
C SER A 127 -14.15 -16.87 -6.63
N TRP A 128 -15.03 -16.77 -5.64
CA TRP A 128 -14.89 -15.79 -4.56
C TRP A 128 -13.68 -16.04 -3.67
N HIS A 129 -13.28 -17.30 -3.48
CA HIS A 129 -12.10 -17.65 -2.69
C HIS A 129 -10.80 -17.20 -3.37
N ALA A 130 -10.71 -17.30 -4.70
CA ALA A 130 -9.58 -16.78 -5.46
C ALA A 130 -9.47 -15.25 -5.33
N GLN A 131 -10.60 -14.53 -5.45
CA GLN A 131 -10.62 -13.08 -5.30
C GLN A 131 -10.29 -12.65 -3.86
N LEU A 132 -10.86 -13.33 -2.86
CA LEU A 132 -10.61 -13.03 -1.46
C LEU A 132 -9.15 -13.30 -1.07
N SER A 133 -8.56 -14.40 -1.54
CA SER A 133 -7.15 -14.72 -1.32
C SER A 133 -6.24 -13.59 -1.81
N LEU A 134 -6.43 -13.13 -3.06
CA LEU A 134 -5.63 -12.04 -3.62
C LEU A 134 -5.84 -10.72 -2.86
N ASN A 135 -7.09 -10.38 -2.53
CA ASN A 135 -7.41 -9.17 -1.78
C ASN A 135 -6.77 -9.16 -0.38
N LEU A 136 -6.82 -10.29 0.32
CA LEU A 136 -6.20 -10.43 1.65
C LEU A 136 -4.67 -10.35 1.58
N ALA A 137 -4.05 -10.95 0.55
CA ALA A 137 -2.60 -10.87 0.35
C ALA A 137 -2.15 -9.42 0.13
N MET A 138 -2.87 -8.68 -0.74
CA MET A 138 -2.55 -7.29 -1.04
C MET A 138 -2.86 -6.36 0.13
N LEU A 139 -4.01 -6.51 0.79
CA LEU A 139 -4.40 -5.68 1.93
C LEU A 139 -3.50 -5.95 3.15
N GLY A 140 -3.17 -7.21 3.41
CA GLY A 140 -2.26 -7.62 4.47
C GLY A 140 -0.85 -7.07 4.27
N SER A 141 -0.35 -7.10 3.04
CA SER A 141 0.93 -6.47 2.69
C SER A 141 0.85 -4.94 2.81
N LEU A 142 -0.24 -4.33 2.37
CA LEU A 142 -0.45 -2.88 2.46
C LEU A 142 -0.48 -2.39 3.92
N THR A 143 -1.15 -3.10 4.83
CA THR A 143 -1.17 -2.67 6.24
C THR A 143 0.21 -2.77 6.91
N ILE A 144 1.05 -3.74 6.51
CA ILE A 144 2.47 -3.79 6.93
C ILE A 144 3.24 -2.60 6.35
N VAL A 145 3.02 -2.26 5.07
CA VAL A 145 3.66 -1.09 4.47
C VAL A 145 3.21 0.19 5.19
N VAL A 146 1.93 0.31 5.53
CA VAL A 146 1.39 1.44 6.30
C VAL A 146 2.06 1.55 7.67
N SER A 147 2.29 0.44 8.38
CA SER A 147 3.00 0.47 9.66
C SER A 147 4.40 1.08 9.51
N HIS A 148 5.14 0.65 8.49
CA HIS A 148 6.48 1.17 8.17
C HIS A 148 6.45 2.64 7.77
N HIS A 149 5.45 3.07 6.99
CA HIS A 149 5.34 4.46 6.56
C HIS A 149 4.95 5.38 7.73
N MET A 150 4.02 4.97 8.60
CA MET A 150 3.52 5.81 9.67
C MET A 150 4.53 6.05 10.79
N TYR A 151 5.40 5.08 11.12
CA TYR A 151 6.43 5.30 12.14
C TYR A 151 7.56 6.20 11.62
N ALA A 152 7.98 6.01 10.36
CA ALA A 152 9.09 6.76 9.76
C ALA A 152 8.68 8.15 9.24
N MET A 153 7.41 8.30 8.83
CA MET A 153 6.82 9.55 8.35
C MET A 153 5.49 9.80 9.10
N PRO A 154 5.55 10.29 10.35
CA PRO A 154 4.35 10.52 11.16
C PRO A 154 3.38 11.50 10.48
N PRO A 155 2.20 11.04 10.03
CA PRO A 155 1.31 11.87 9.23
C PRO A 155 0.42 12.81 10.06
N TYR A 156 0.44 12.67 11.39
CA TYR A 156 -0.41 13.42 12.31
C TYR A 156 0.42 14.37 13.20
N PRO A 157 -0.08 15.59 13.49
CA PRO A 157 0.57 16.51 14.43
C PRO A 157 0.75 15.87 15.80
N TYR A 158 1.90 16.14 16.44
CA TYR A 158 2.27 15.65 17.79
C TYR A 158 2.41 14.12 17.95
N LEU A 159 2.13 13.33 16.90
CA LEU A 159 2.32 11.88 16.94
C LEU A 159 3.79 11.48 17.07
N ALA A 160 4.71 12.28 16.50
CA ALA A 160 6.15 12.00 16.51
C ALA A 160 6.76 11.96 17.91
N THR A 161 6.13 12.62 18.88
CA THR A 161 6.62 12.71 20.27
C THR A 161 5.86 11.79 21.23
N ASP A 162 4.82 11.11 20.75
CA ASP A 162 4.04 10.15 21.53
C ASP A 162 4.45 8.72 21.17
N ASP A 163 5.52 8.26 21.83
CA ASP A 163 6.12 6.94 21.62
C ASP A 163 5.11 5.81 21.86
N GLY A 164 4.19 5.98 22.81
CA GLY A 164 3.18 4.97 23.15
C GLY A 164 2.22 4.73 22.01
N THR A 165 1.73 5.82 21.40
CA THR A 165 0.85 5.74 20.23
C THR A 165 1.60 5.21 19.01
N GLN A 166 2.84 5.63 18.76
CA GLN A 166 3.63 5.12 17.63
C GLN A 166 3.86 3.61 17.72
N LEU A 167 4.34 3.11 18.86
CA LEU A 167 4.58 1.68 19.08
C LEU A 167 3.29 0.87 18.94
N SER A 168 2.19 1.38 19.49
CA SER A 168 0.89 0.74 19.43
C SER A 168 0.38 0.64 18.00
N LEU A 169 0.42 1.74 17.23
CA LEU A 169 -0.02 1.77 15.84
C LEU A 169 0.83 0.87 14.94
N PHE A 170 2.15 0.88 15.12
CA PHE A 170 3.06 0.00 14.39
C PHE A 170 2.72 -1.47 14.64
N THR A 171 2.68 -1.86 15.91
CA THR A 171 2.39 -3.24 16.32
C THR A 171 1.02 -3.69 15.85
N HIS A 172 0.00 -2.84 15.98
CA HIS A 172 -1.37 -3.11 15.55
C HIS A 172 -1.44 -3.42 14.04
N HIS A 173 -0.87 -2.56 13.19
CA HIS A 173 -0.92 -2.74 11.74
C HIS A 173 -0.07 -3.94 11.27
N MET A 174 1.05 -4.21 11.93
CA MET A 174 1.87 -5.41 11.69
C MET A 174 1.09 -6.70 11.96
N TRP A 175 0.41 -6.78 13.11
CA TRP A 175 -0.37 -7.97 13.47
C TRP A 175 -1.56 -8.19 12.54
N ILE A 176 -2.33 -7.14 12.24
CA ILE A 176 -3.42 -7.23 11.27
C ILE A 176 -2.89 -7.72 9.93
N GLY A 177 -1.75 -7.20 9.47
CA GLY A 177 -1.13 -7.64 8.23
C GLY A 177 -0.75 -9.09 8.20
N GLY A 178 -0.11 -9.57 9.26
CA GLY A 178 0.22 -10.98 9.45
C GLY A 178 -1.03 -11.87 9.37
N PHE A 179 -2.10 -11.52 10.10
CA PHE A 179 -3.36 -12.28 10.06
C PHE A 179 -4.00 -12.32 8.67
N LEU A 180 -4.02 -11.20 7.96
CA LEU A 180 -4.60 -11.13 6.62
C LEU A 180 -3.77 -11.95 5.61
N ILE A 181 -2.43 -11.89 5.67
CA ILE A 181 -1.55 -12.69 4.79
C ILE A 181 -1.74 -14.19 5.02
N VAL A 182 -1.81 -14.64 6.28
CA VAL A 182 -2.12 -16.05 6.60
C VAL A 182 -3.54 -16.42 6.13
N GLY A 183 -4.51 -15.53 6.28
CA GLY A 183 -5.85 -15.72 5.72
C GLY A 183 -5.84 -15.87 4.19
N ALA A 184 -4.96 -15.14 3.50
CA ALA A 184 -4.79 -15.25 2.06
C ALA A 184 -4.33 -16.64 1.63
N THR A 185 -3.37 -17.24 2.34
CA THR A 185 -2.90 -18.60 2.05
C THR A 185 -3.97 -19.64 2.32
N VAL A 186 -4.76 -19.47 3.39
CA VAL A 186 -5.90 -20.36 3.68
C VAL A 186 -6.93 -20.32 2.55
N HIS A 187 -7.32 -19.13 2.09
CA HIS A 187 -8.28 -19.01 0.98
C HIS A 187 -7.71 -19.47 -0.36
N ALA A 188 -6.40 -19.35 -0.61
CA ALA A 188 -5.75 -19.94 -1.77
C ALA A 188 -5.87 -21.48 -1.74
N THR A 189 -5.62 -22.10 -0.59
CA THR A 189 -5.78 -23.55 -0.43
C THR A 189 -7.24 -23.98 -0.60
N ILE A 190 -8.20 -23.24 -0.04
CA ILE A 190 -9.63 -23.52 -0.24
C ILE A 190 -10.01 -23.45 -1.73
N PHE A 191 -9.52 -22.43 -2.44
CA PHE A 191 -9.68 -22.32 -3.89
C PHE A 191 -9.12 -23.55 -4.62
N MET A 192 -7.90 -23.97 -4.27
CA MET A 192 -7.25 -25.14 -4.88
C MET A 192 -8.01 -26.45 -4.64
N VAL A 193 -8.70 -26.58 -3.51
CA VAL A 193 -9.47 -27.80 -3.18
C VAL A 193 -10.86 -27.79 -3.81
N ARG A 194 -11.55 -26.64 -3.84
CA ARG A 194 -12.98 -26.57 -4.21
C ARG A 194 -13.24 -26.13 -5.65
N ASP A 195 -12.51 -25.11 -6.10
CA ASP A 195 -12.87 -24.34 -7.31
C ASP A 195 -11.83 -24.50 -8.44
N TYR A 196 -10.75 -25.24 -8.17
CA TYR A 196 -9.73 -25.53 -9.15
C TYR A 196 -10.11 -26.74 -10.01
N ASP A 197 -10.33 -26.48 -11.31
CA ASP A 197 -10.58 -27.50 -12.31
C ASP A 197 -9.35 -27.64 -13.24
N PRO A 198 -8.67 -28.79 -13.25
CA PRO A 198 -7.48 -29.01 -14.09
C PRO A 198 -7.82 -29.18 -15.58
N THR A 199 -9.05 -29.59 -15.92
CA THR A 199 -9.41 -29.99 -17.30
C THR A 199 -9.43 -28.81 -18.26
N ASN A 200 -9.85 -27.64 -17.79
CA ASN A 200 -9.96 -26.42 -18.59
C ASN A 200 -8.69 -25.56 -18.57
N ARG A 201 -7.62 -25.99 -17.88
CA ARG A 201 -6.51 -25.12 -17.47
C ARG A 201 -5.11 -25.67 -17.80
N CYS A 202 -5.03 -26.49 -18.84
CA CYS A 202 -3.77 -27.11 -19.28
C CYS A 202 -2.72 -26.07 -19.75
N ASN A 203 -1.50 -26.20 -19.22
CA ASN A 203 -0.30 -25.45 -19.64
C ASN A 203 -0.39 -23.92 -19.53
N ASN A 204 -1.21 -23.41 -18.62
CA ASN A 204 -1.14 -22.01 -18.17
C ASN A 204 -0.14 -21.84 -17.02
N LEU A 205 0.04 -20.61 -16.52
CA LEU A 205 0.98 -20.33 -15.43
C LEU A 205 0.73 -21.17 -14.17
N LEU A 206 -0.53 -21.29 -13.74
CA LEU A 206 -0.87 -22.01 -12.50
C LEU A 206 -0.58 -23.50 -12.61
N ASP A 207 -0.98 -24.14 -13.71
CA ASP A 207 -0.67 -25.55 -13.98
C ASP A 207 0.85 -25.80 -14.05
N ARG A 208 1.61 -24.87 -14.65
CA ARG A 208 3.07 -24.99 -14.69
C ARG A 208 3.65 -24.97 -13.29
N VAL A 209 3.28 -24.01 -12.43
CA VAL A 209 3.74 -23.94 -11.03
C VAL A 209 3.50 -25.26 -10.30
N LEU A 210 2.31 -25.85 -10.45
CA LEU A 210 1.98 -27.14 -9.83
C LEU A 210 2.86 -28.28 -10.34
N ARG A 211 3.21 -28.30 -11.63
CA ARG A 211 4.08 -29.33 -12.22
C ARG A 211 5.51 -29.35 -11.69
N HIS A 212 5.99 -28.25 -11.11
CA HIS A 212 7.34 -28.19 -10.52
C HIS A 212 7.31 -27.74 -9.05
N HIS A 213 6.20 -27.99 -8.35
CA HIS A 213 6.05 -27.59 -6.95
C HIS A 213 7.14 -28.21 -6.04
N ASP A 214 7.55 -29.46 -6.28
CA ASP A 214 8.64 -30.11 -5.54
C ASP A 214 9.96 -29.33 -5.63
N ALA A 215 10.28 -28.77 -6.80
CA ALA A 215 11.46 -27.93 -6.99
C ALA A 215 11.33 -26.61 -6.22
N ILE A 216 10.16 -25.95 -6.26
CA ILE A 216 9.93 -24.70 -5.53
C ILE A 216 10.07 -24.93 -4.01
N ILE A 217 9.41 -25.97 -3.49
CA ILE A 217 9.42 -26.28 -2.06
C ILE A 217 10.81 -26.69 -1.58
N SER A 218 11.56 -27.49 -2.35
CA SER A 218 12.93 -27.88 -1.97
C SER A 218 13.89 -26.69 -1.95
N HIS A 219 13.82 -25.77 -2.91
CA HIS A 219 14.64 -24.57 -2.92
C HIS A 219 14.28 -23.61 -1.77
N LEU A 220 12.98 -23.45 -1.49
CA LEU A 220 12.54 -22.64 -0.36
C LEU A 220 12.99 -23.26 0.97
N ASN A 221 12.92 -24.59 1.12
CA ASN A 221 13.42 -25.29 2.29
C ASN A 221 14.92 -25.05 2.49
N TRP A 222 15.72 -25.20 1.44
CA TRP A 222 17.15 -24.89 1.49
C TRP A 222 17.40 -23.44 1.90
N ALA A 223 16.69 -22.48 1.33
CA ALA A 223 16.83 -21.07 1.68
C ALA A 223 16.47 -20.80 3.15
N CYS A 224 15.41 -21.40 3.69
CA CYS A 224 15.04 -21.29 5.09
C CYS A 224 16.11 -21.86 6.02
N ILE A 225 16.69 -23.02 5.69
CA ILE A 225 17.79 -23.63 6.46
C ILE A 225 19.02 -22.73 6.42
N PHE A 226 19.40 -22.25 5.22
CA PHE A 226 20.52 -21.35 5.04
C PHE A 226 20.35 -20.07 5.87
N LEU A 227 19.21 -19.39 5.74
CA LEU A 227 18.92 -18.18 6.51
C LEU A 227 18.92 -18.47 8.02
N GLY A 228 18.38 -19.60 8.48
CA GLY A 228 18.41 -19.98 9.89
C GLY A 228 19.84 -20.11 10.44
N PHE A 229 20.72 -20.84 9.75
CA PHE A 229 22.12 -20.99 10.15
C PHE A 229 22.91 -19.67 10.08
N HIS A 230 22.63 -18.82 9.09
CA HIS A 230 23.40 -17.58 8.85
C HIS A 230 22.75 -16.31 9.43
N SER A 231 21.67 -16.44 10.21
CA SER A 231 21.10 -15.35 11.01
C SER A 231 21.08 -15.74 12.47
N PHE A 232 20.18 -16.64 12.87
CA PHE A 232 20.04 -17.10 14.26
C PHE A 232 21.32 -17.80 14.76
N GLY A 233 22.00 -18.56 13.91
CA GLY A 233 23.29 -19.17 14.27
C GLY A 233 24.38 -18.17 14.66
N LEU A 234 24.36 -16.96 14.11
CA LEU A 234 25.30 -15.89 14.49
C LEU A 234 25.05 -15.40 15.92
N TYR A 235 23.80 -15.37 16.39
CA TYR A 235 23.47 -15.04 17.77
C TYR A 235 24.00 -16.09 18.75
N ILE A 236 23.83 -17.40 18.43
CA ILE A 236 24.39 -18.49 19.25
C ILE A 236 25.92 -18.43 19.30
N HIS A 237 26.56 -18.16 18.15
CA HIS A 237 28.01 -17.95 18.07
C HIS A 237 28.44 -16.81 18.99
N ASN A 238 27.78 -15.65 18.91
CA ASN A 238 28.08 -14.50 19.74
C ASN A 238 27.88 -14.78 21.23
N ASP A 239 26.81 -15.46 21.63
CA ASP A 239 26.59 -15.87 23.02
C ASP A 239 27.70 -16.81 23.51
N THR A 240 28.13 -17.75 22.67
CA THR A 240 29.22 -18.69 22.99
C THR A 240 30.56 -17.97 23.14
N MET A 241 30.91 -17.08 22.20
CA MET A 241 32.16 -16.30 22.26
C MET A 241 32.18 -15.34 23.45
N CYS A 242 31.04 -14.73 23.78
CA CYS A 242 30.89 -13.91 24.97
C CYS A 242 31.09 -14.75 26.25
N ALA A 243 30.45 -15.92 26.36
CA ALA A 243 30.60 -16.82 27.50
C ALA A 243 32.03 -17.36 27.66
N LEU A 244 32.73 -17.61 26.55
CA LEU A 244 34.14 -18.00 26.53
C LEU A 244 35.10 -16.83 26.81
N ARG A 245 34.61 -15.58 26.90
CA ARG A 245 35.40 -14.35 27.07
C ARG A 245 36.33 -14.05 25.89
N HIS A 246 35.86 -14.33 24.69
CA HIS A 246 36.52 -13.98 23.42
C HIS A 246 35.73 -12.89 22.67
N PRO A 247 35.67 -11.65 23.18
CA PRO A 247 34.86 -10.59 22.58
C PRO A 247 35.38 -10.13 21.20
N GLN A 248 36.68 -10.31 20.92
CA GLN A 248 37.26 -9.99 19.62
C GLN A 248 36.81 -10.93 18.48
N ASP A 249 36.28 -12.10 18.82
CA ASP A 249 35.82 -13.12 17.86
C ASP A 249 34.29 -13.06 17.63
N MET A 250 33.64 -12.03 18.19
CA MET A 250 32.20 -11.78 18.04
C MET A 250 31.88 -10.94 16.79
N PHE A 251 30.71 -11.17 16.22
CA PHE A 251 30.12 -10.27 15.23
C PHE A 251 29.55 -9.03 15.92
N SER A 252 30.22 -7.90 15.79
CA SER A 252 29.82 -6.62 16.41
C SER A 252 30.50 -5.43 15.72
N ASP A 253 30.02 -4.21 16.02
CA ASP A 253 30.56 -2.96 15.46
C ASP A 253 32.05 -2.73 15.78
N THR A 254 32.57 -3.32 16.86
CA THR A 254 33.94 -3.10 17.34
C THR A 254 34.89 -4.27 17.11
N ALA A 255 34.38 -5.41 16.62
CA ALA A 255 35.15 -6.62 16.33
C ALA A 255 34.94 -7.05 14.87
N ILE A 256 34.25 -8.16 14.61
CA ILE A 256 33.95 -8.62 13.25
C ILE A 256 32.67 -7.93 12.77
N GLN A 257 32.80 -6.94 11.89
CA GLN A 257 31.67 -6.20 11.33
C GLN A 257 30.95 -7.01 10.23
N LEU A 258 29.62 -6.87 10.14
CA LEU A 258 28.74 -7.51 9.16
C LEU A 258 28.04 -6.48 8.26
#